data_AF-G1NXJ4-F1
#
_entry.id   AF-G1NXJ4-F1
#
_cell.length_a   1.000
_cell.length_b   1.000
_cell.length_c   1.000
_cell.angle_alpha   90.00
_cell.angle_beta   90.00
_cell.angle_gamma   90.00
#
_symmetry.space_group_name_H-M   'P 1'
#
loop_
_entity.id
_entity.type
_entity.pdbx_description
1 polymer ?
#
loop_
_entity_poly.entity_id
_entity_poly.type
_entity_poly.pdbx_seq_one_letter_code
_entity_poly.pdbx_strand_id
1 'polypeptide(L)'
;CRLEENPERTFDLVLNVKCHASEGEDPVVLWKFPEDFGDQEVLKSVPKFCFPLRTSKGLRVSQNQVGQHFAFVLTDIESKQRFGFCRLTGGRICLCILSYLPWFEVYYKLLNTLADYLAKEQENDLNAVLTALYNHPVPKANSPVNLSVNQEIFIASEQVLRDQPSLAPHSYFIAPDVTGLPTIPESRNLTEYFVAVDVSNMLQLYASMLHERRILITSSKLSTLTACLHGSAALLYPMFWQHIYIPVLPPHLLDYCCAPMPYLIGVHSSLIERVRNKSLEDVVMLNVDTNTLESPFHDLDNLPSDVVSALKAKLKKQSTATGDGVARAFLRAQAALFGCYRDALRYKPVSLPCVAISICMTENAFGKHRNGNLLESPAVLISSVQFIDGRLAKLNAGKGFSDAFEEEITSGGFSGGKADVPGEDPTSR
;
A
#
# COMPACT_ATOMS: atom_id res chain seq x y z
N CYS A 1 8.02 6.05 6.26
CA CYS A 1 7.60 5.29 5.07
C CYS A 1 8.20 3.89 5.16
N ARG A 2 7.42 2.83 4.86
CA ARG A 2 7.91 1.43 4.89
C ARG A 2 8.40 0.92 3.54
N LEU A 3 8.46 1.78 2.54
CA LEU A 3 9.12 1.51 1.28
C LEU A 3 10.62 1.71 1.42
N GLU A 4 11.40 0.92 0.69
CA GLU A 4 12.84 1.16 0.53
C GLU A 4 13.04 2.39 -0.35
N GLU A 5 13.86 3.35 0.09
CA GLU A 5 14.02 4.63 -0.62
C GLU A 5 14.97 4.48 -1.80
N ASN A 6 16.03 3.66 -1.66
CA ASN A 6 17.03 3.47 -2.70
C ASN A 6 17.33 1.98 -2.88
N PRO A 7 16.38 1.19 -3.44
CA PRO A 7 16.64 -0.21 -3.71
C PRO A 7 17.78 -0.36 -4.73
N GLU A 8 18.64 -1.35 -4.53
CA GLU A 8 19.80 -1.57 -5.39
C GLU A 8 19.41 -2.02 -6.80
N ARG A 9 18.27 -2.72 -6.92
CA ARG A 9 17.82 -3.39 -8.14
C ARG A 9 16.34 -3.12 -8.40
N THR A 10 15.96 -3.30 -9.66
CA THR A 10 14.56 -3.26 -10.05
C THR A 10 13.80 -4.42 -9.40
N PHE A 11 14.34 -5.63 -9.39
CA PHE A 11 13.78 -6.77 -8.66
C PHE A 11 14.91 -7.67 -8.17
N ASP A 12 14.61 -8.49 -7.16
CA ASP A 12 15.60 -9.35 -6.49
C ASP A 12 15.56 -10.78 -7.01
N LEU A 13 14.34 -11.29 -7.28
CA LEU A 13 14.10 -12.70 -7.61
C LEU A 13 12.84 -12.86 -8.46
N VAL A 14 12.90 -13.74 -9.46
CA VAL A 14 11.73 -14.27 -10.15
C VAL A 14 11.67 -15.77 -9.95
N LEU A 15 10.50 -16.31 -9.59
CA LEU A 15 10.25 -17.73 -9.41
C LEU A 15 9.09 -18.20 -10.28
N ASN A 16 9.22 -19.41 -10.82
CA ASN A 16 8.11 -20.21 -11.33
C ASN A 16 7.88 -21.38 -10.36
N VAL A 17 6.76 -21.37 -9.65
CA VAL A 17 6.47 -22.30 -8.55
C VAL A 17 5.28 -23.18 -8.91
N LYS A 18 5.39 -24.47 -8.64
CA LYS A 18 4.32 -25.46 -8.83
C LYS A 18 3.80 -25.96 -7.49
N CYS A 19 2.48 -25.97 -7.36
CA CYS A 19 1.79 -26.54 -6.22
C CYS A 19 1.77 -28.08 -6.31
N HIS A 20 2.00 -28.74 -5.18
CA HIS A 20 1.85 -30.19 -5.06
C HIS A 20 0.38 -30.61 -5.01
N ALA A 21 0.10 -31.83 -5.46
CA ALA A 21 -1.26 -32.40 -5.49
C ALA A 21 -1.70 -33.02 -4.14
N SER A 22 -0.77 -33.24 -3.21
CA SER A 22 -0.95 -33.80 -1.87
C SER A 22 -1.01 -32.71 -0.80
N GLU A 23 -1.91 -32.84 0.17
CA GLU A 23 -1.92 -31.99 1.38
C GLU A 23 -0.63 -32.26 2.18
N GLY A 24 0.15 -31.21 2.49
CA GLY A 24 1.31 -31.27 3.38
C GLY A 24 2.68 -31.21 2.70
N GLU A 25 2.75 -31.29 1.38
CA GLU A 25 4.01 -31.08 0.64
C GLU A 25 4.20 -29.60 0.28
N ASP A 26 5.42 -29.09 0.49
CA ASP A 26 5.77 -27.71 0.16
C ASP A 26 5.79 -27.50 -1.37
N PRO A 27 5.33 -26.34 -1.88
CA PRO A 27 5.40 -26.04 -3.32
C PRO A 27 6.84 -26.07 -3.85
N VAL A 28 7.03 -26.57 -5.07
CA VAL A 28 8.34 -26.74 -5.68
C VAL A 28 8.64 -25.61 -6.66
N VAL A 29 9.85 -25.05 -6.55
CA VAL A 29 10.39 -24.11 -7.52
C VAL A 29 10.81 -24.88 -8.77
N LEU A 30 10.14 -24.62 -9.89
CA LEU A 30 10.47 -25.21 -11.19
C LEU A 30 11.66 -24.48 -11.84
N TRP A 31 11.68 -23.16 -11.71
CA TRP A 31 12.68 -22.29 -12.32
C TRP A 31 12.80 -21.00 -11.49
N LYS A 32 13.99 -20.41 -11.48
CA LYS A 32 14.29 -19.16 -10.78
C LYS A 32 15.26 -18.29 -11.58
N PHE A 33 15.17 -16.98 -11.40
CA PHE A 33 16.12 -16.00 -11.91
C PHE A 33 16.42 -14.93 -10.85
N PRO A 34 17.69 -14.59 -10.58
CA PRO A 34 18.89 -15.19 -11.17
C PRO A 34 19.16 -16.61 -10.61
N GLU A 35 19.87 -17.44 -11.37
CA GLU A 35 20.11 -18.85 -11.00
C GLU A 35 20.98 -19.01 -9.74
N ASP A 36 21.90 -18.05 -9.53
CA ASP A 36 22.81 -17.99 -8.39
C ASP A 36 22.21 -17.30 -7.15
N PHE A 37 20.91 -16.99 -7.15
CA PHE A 37 20.24 -16.42 -6.00
C PHE A 37 20.44 -17.29 -4.74
N GLY A 38 21.08 -16.71 -3.72
CA GLY A 38 21.67 -17.44 -2.59
C GLY A 38 20.86 -17.44 -1.29
N ASP A 39 19.83 -16.62 -1.15
CA ASP A 39 19.03 -16.54 0.08
C ASP A 39 18.06 -17.73 0.21
N GLN A 40 18.44 -18.69 1.04
CA GLN A 40 17.69 -19.92 1.27
C GLN A 40 16.40 -19.72 2.07
N GLU A 41 16.30 -18.66 2.89
CA GLU A 41 15.09 -18.37 3.66
C GLU A 41 13.99 -17.84 2.74
N VAL A 42 14.37 -16.95 1.81
CA VAL A 42 13.47 -16.46 0.76
C VAL A 42 13.02 -17.61 -0.14
N LEU A 43 13.93 -18.49 -0.57
CA LEU A 43 13.59 -19.65 -1.42
C LEU A 43 12.67 -20.67 -0.73
N LYS A 44 12.64 -20.72 0.61
CA LYS A 44 11.71 -21.57 1.37
C LYS A 44 10.37 -20.89 1.66
N SER A 45 10.38 -19.58 1.89
CA SER A 45 9.19 -18.82 2.28
C SER A 45 8.33 -18.43 1.08
N VAL A 46 8.92 -17.85 0.03
CA VAL A 46 8.19 -17.33 -1.14
C VAL A 46 7.27 -18.39 -1.78
N PRO A 47 7.70 -19.65 -2.02
CA PRO A 47 6.80 -20.67 -2.56
C PRO A 47 5.52 -20.87 -1.75
N LYS A 48 5.58 -20.74 -0.42
CA LYS A 48 4.41 -20.86 0.47
C LYS A 48 3.48 -19.65 0.37
N PHE A 49 4.03 -18.46 0.10
CA PHE A 49 3.27 -17.25 -0.18
C PHE A 49 2.68 -17.21 -1.60
N CYS A 50 3.26 -17.93 -2.56
CA CYS A 50 2.68 -18.12 -3.89
C CYS A 50 1.38 -18.93 -3.88
N PHE A 51 1.16 -19.76 -2.85
CA PHE A 51 -0.06 -20.56 -2.66
C PHE A 51 -0.62 -20.40 -1.24
N PRO A 52 -1.12 -19.21 -0.86
CA PRO A 52 -1.60 -18.93 0.49
C PRO A 52 -3.05 -19.41 0.69
N LEU A 53 -3.33 -20.62 0.21
CA LEU A 53 -4.65 -21.23 0.13
C LEU A 53 -4.61 -22.59 0.83
N ARG A 54 -5.76 -23.11 1.25
CA ARG A 54 -5.86 -24.54 1.56
C ARG A 54 -5.77 -25.37 0.27
N THR A 55 -4.74 -26.19 0.14
CA THR A 55 -4.51 -27.17 -0.93
C THR A 55 -5.35 -28.43 -0.75
N SER A 56 -6.68 -28.29 -0.68
CA SER A 56 -7.56 -29.46 -0.66
C SER A 56 -7.83 -29.97 -2.08
N LYS A 57 -7.76 -31.30 -2.26
CA LYS A 57 -8.25 -32.03 -3.45
C LYS A 57 -9.75 -31.72 -3.66
N GLY A 58 -10.06 -30.62 -4.33
CA GLY A 58 -11.45 -30.22 -4.52
C GLY A 58 -11.68 -28.72 -4.68
N LEU A 59 -10.69 -27.86 -4.41
CA LEU A 59 -10.81 -26.46 -4.79
C LEU A 59 -10.73 -26.35 -6.32
N ARG A 60 -11.88 -26.52 -6.96
CA ARG A 60 -12.14 -26.04 -8.31
C ARG A 60 -12.03 -24.52 -8.26
N VAL A 61 -10.80 -23.99 -8.22
CA VAL A 61 -10.56 -22.66 -8.80
C VAL A 61 -11.12 -22.81 -10.21
N SER A 62 -12.20 -22.10 -10.48
CA SER A 62 -12.91 -22.15 -11.76
C SER A 62 -11.89 -22.25 -12.89
N GLN A 63 -11.90 -23.36 -13.63
CA GLN A 63 -11.00 -23.60 -14.76
C GLN A 63 -11.12 -22.50 -15.83
N ASN A 64 -12.11 -21.62 -15.71
CA ASN A 64 -12.36 -20.48 -16.59
C ASN A 64 -11.75 -19.15 -16.12
N GLN A 65 -11.01 -19.10 -15.00
CA GLN A 65 -10.27 -17.89 -14.64
C GLN A 65 -8.89 -17.85 -15.30
N VAL A 66 -8.79 -17.00 -16.32
CA VAL A 66 -7.54 -16.44 -16.85
C VAL A 66 -6.74 -15.86 -15.66
N GLY A 67 -5.42 -16.11 -15.63
CA GLY A 67 -4.58 -16.02 -14.42
C GLY A 67 -4.90 -14.91 -13.41
N GLN A 68 -5.03 -15.28 -12.13
CA GLN A 68 -5.30 -14.35 -11.04
C GLN A 68 -4.01 -13.67 -10.59
N HIS A 69 -4.06 -12.35 -10.46
CA HIS A 69 -2.94 -11.56 -9.93
C HIS A 69 -3.17 -11.22 -8.47
N PHE A 70 -2.12 -11.24 -7.67
CA PHE A 70 -2.16 -10.75 -6.28
C PHE A 70 -0.75 -10.34 -5.87
N ALA A 71 -0.63 -9.58 -4.77
CA ALA A 71 0.68 -9.16 -4.26
C ALA A 71 0.78 -9.39 -2.75
N PHE A 72 1.65 -10.30 -2.33
CA PHE A 72 2.01 -10.45 -0.92
C PHE A 72 3.16 -9.50 -0.54
N VAL A 73 3.41 -9.35 0.75
CA VAL A 73 4.53 -8.56 1.26
C VAL A 73 5.32 -9.38 2.28
N LEU A 74 6.63 -9.38 2.14
CA LEU A 74 7.57 -9.81 3.17
C LEU A 74 8.14 -8.54 3.82
N THR A 75 8.17 -8.54 5.15
CA THR A 75 8.76 -7.44 5.92
C THR A 75 10.17 -7.84 6.31
N ASP A 76 11.16 -6.99 6.00
CA ASP A 76 12.55 -7.24 6.41
C ASP A 76 12.84 -6.74 7.83
N ILE A 77 14.10 -6.90 8.25
CA ILE A 77 14.56 -6.52 9.59
C ILE A 77 14.48 -5.01 9.87
N GLU A 78 14.46 -4.17 8.82
CA GLU A 78 14.32 -2.71 8.92
C GLU A 78 12.84 -2.29 8.80
N SER A 79 11.92 -3.25 8.87
CA SER A 79 10.49 -3.07 8.66
C SER A 79 10.10 -2.55 7.27
N LYS A 80 11.01 -2.67 6.28
CA LYS A 80 10.74 -2.33 4.88
C LYS A 80 10.00 -3.46 4.19
N GLN A 81 9.25 -3.09 3.15
CA GLN A 81 8.36 -3.99 2.42
C GLN A 81 9.02 -4.48 1.14
N ARG A 82 9.18 -5.82 1.02
CA ARG A 82 9.43 -6.51 -0.24
C ARG A 82 8.11 -7.05 -0.79
N PHE A 83 7.73 -6.62 -1.98
CA PHE A 83 6.51 -7.02 -2.65
C PHE A 83 6.74 -8.27 -3.50
N GLY A 84 5.93 -9.30 -3.27
CA GLY A 84 5.86 -10.48 -4.11
C GLY A 84 4.67 -10.39 -5.06
N PHE A 85 4.90 -9.94 -6.29
CA PHE A 85 3.88 -9.85 -7.32
C PHE A 85 3.68 -11.23 -7.94
N CYS A 86 2.45 -11.73 -7.90
CA CYS A 86 2.13 -13.09 -8.31
C CYS A 86 1.13 -13.12 -9.47
N ARG A 87 1.30 -14.11 -10.36
CA ARG A 87 0.33 -14.52 -11.37
C ARG A 87 0.07 -16.02 -11.22
N LEU A 88 -1.09 -16.36 -10.65
CA LEU A 88 -1.55 -17.73 -10.42
C LEU A 88 -2.34 -18.25 -11.62
N THR A 89 -1.91 -19.38 -12.18
CA THR A 89 -2.53 -20.04 -13.35
C THR A 89 -3.09 -21.40 -12.96
N GLY A 90 -4.40 -21.58 -13.16
CA GLY A 90 -5.10 -22.84 -12.90
C GLY A 90 -4.98 -23.39 -11.47
N GLY A 91 -4.63 -22.52 -10.50
CA GLY A 91 -4.40 -22.92 -9.10
C GLY A 91 -3.20 -23.85 -8.88
N ARG A 92 -2.36 -24.08 -9.90
CA ARG A 92 -1.26 -25.06 -9.86
C ARG A 92 0.11 -24.47 -10.11
N ILE A 93 0.20 -23.40 -10.90
CA ILE A 93 1.47 -22.76 -11.26
C ILE A 93 1.36 -21.29 -10.89
N CYS A 94 2.38 -20.75 -10.24
CA CYS A 94 2.47 -19.36 -9.85
C CYS A 94 3.81 -18.77 -10.32
N LEU A 95 3.75 -17.72 -11.12
CA LEU A 95 4.89 -16.87 -11.41
C LEU A 95 4.95 -15.76 -10.37
N CYS A 96 6.12 -15.53 -9.79
CA CYS A 96 6.31 -14.52 -8.76
C CYS A 96 7.54 -13.66 -9.06
N ILE A 97 7.40 -12.35 -9.00
CA ILE A 97 8.51 -11.38 -8.99
C ILE A 97 8.58 -10.78 -7.59
N LEU A 98 9.75 -10.83 -6.95
CA LEU A 98 10.03 -10.21 -5.67
C LEU A 98 10.81 -8.92 -5.90
N SER A 99 10.30 -7.79 -5.41
CA SER A 99 10.93 -6.47 -5.56
C SER A 99 10.57 -5.54 -4.40
N TYR A 100 11.47 -4.64 -4.04
CA TYR A 100 11.20 -3.51 -3.14
C TYR A 100 10.38 -2.38 -3.80
N LEU A 101 10.31 -2.33 -5.13
CA LEU A 101 9.60 -1.30 -5.88
C LEU A 101 8.10 -1.63 -5.94
N PRO A 102 7.19 -0.73 -5.48
CA PRO A 102 5.75 -0.99 -5.45
C PRO A 102 5.08 -0.76 -6.82
N TRP A 103 5.62 -1.33 -7.90
CA TRP A 103 5.16 -1.10 -9.27
C TRP A 103 4.15 -2.15 -9.73
N PHE A 104 3.00 -2.20 -9.06
CA PHE A 104 1.96 -3.21 -9.28
C PHE A 104 1.59 -3.38 -10.76
N GLU A 105 1.27 -2.29 -11.45
CA GLU A 105 0.82 -2.32 -12.84
C GLU A 105 1.93 -2.79 -13.80
N VAL A 106 3.18 -2.37 -13.57
CA VAL A 106 4.35 -2.77 -14.38
C VAL A 106 4.61 -4.26 -14.19
N TYR A 107 4.69 -4.75 -12.95
CA TYR A 107 4.99 -6.15 -12.68
C TYR A 107 3.85 -7.08 -13.08
N TYR A 108 2.59 -6.69 -12.94
CA TYR A 108 1.48 -7.49 -13.44
C TYR A 108 1.52 -7.62 -14.96
N LYS A 109 1.82 -6.54 -15.70
CA LYS A 109 2.01 -6.62 -17.16
C LYS A 109 3.20 -7.50 -17.52
N LEU A 110 4.35 -7.31 -16.86
CA LEU A 110 5.54 -8.13 -17.06
C LEU A 110 5.27 -9.62 -16.78
N LEU A 111 4.58 -9.96 -15.71
CA LEU A 111 4.19 -11.34 -15.38
C LEU A 111 3.32 -11.98 -16.47
N ASN A 112 2.44 -11.22 -17.13
CA ASN A 112 1.68 -11.75 -18.27
C ASN A 112 2.59 -12.05 -19.45
N THR A 113 3.50 -11.14 -19.78
CA THR A 113 4.49 -11.35 -20.85
C THR A 113 5.40 -12.55 -20.57
N LEU A 114 5.93 -12.68 -19.34
CA LEU A 114 6.75 -13.83 -18.95
C LEU A 114 5.96 -15.13 -19.03
N ALA A 115 4.68 -15.13 -18.64
CA ALA A 115 3.83 -16.30 -18.80
C ALA A 115 3.62 -16.69 -20.26
N ASP A 116 3.46 -15.71 -21.15
CA ASP A 116 3.30 -15.95 -22.58
C ASP A 116 4.58 -16.52 -23.20
N TYR A 117 5.76 -16.04 -22.80
CA TYR A 117 7.04 -16.63 -23.23
C TYR A 117 7.21 -18.06 -22.74
N LEU A 118 6.85 -18.36 -21.50
CA LEU A 118 6.89 -19.72 -20.97
C LEU A 118 5.90 -20.64 -21.71
N ALA A 119 4.72 -20.15 -22.07
CA ALA A 119 3.73 -20.92 -22.83
C ALA A 119 4.18 -21.19 -24.28
N LYS A 120 5.00 -20.31 -24.86
CA LYS A 120 5.57 -20.43 -26.21
C LYS A 120 6.95 -21.08 -26.24
N GLU A 121 7.47 -21.53 -25.10
CA GLU A 121 8.81 -22.11 -24.95
C GLU A 121 9.95 -21.18 -25.45
N GLN A 122 9.76 -19.86 -25.32
CA GLN A 122 10.75 -18.83 -25.71
C GLN A 122 11.71 -18.48 -24.57
N GLU A 123 12.52 -19.43 -24.12
CA GLU A 123 13.43 -19.23 -22.97
C GLU A 123 14.50 -18.15 -23.21
N ASN A 124 15.00 -18.02 -24.44
CA ASN A 124 16.01 -17.02 -24.78
C ASN A 124 15.48 -15.60 -24.59
N ASP A 125 14.28 -15.32 -25.09
CA ASP A 125 13.64 -14.01 -24.97
C ASP A 125 13.30 -13.71 -23.50
N LEU A 126 12.80 -14.70 -22.77
CA LEU A 126 12.52 -14.60 -21.34
C LEU A 126 13.78 -14.21 -20.54
N ASN A 127 14.89 -14.93 -20.74
CA ASN A 127 16.15 -14.65 -20.05
C ASN A 127 16.74 -13.30 -20.48
N ALA A 128 16.59 -12.91 -21.74
CA ALA A 128 17.04 -11.60 -22.22
C ALA A 128 16.30 -10.44 -21.54
N VAL A 129 14.97 -10.53 -21.43
CA VAL A 129 14.13 -9.52 -20.72
C VAL A 129 14.54 -9.40 -19.27
N LEU A 130 14.67 -10.53 -18.57
CA LEU A 130 15.00 -10.56 -17.16
C LEU A 130 16.41 -10.04 -16.90
N THR A 131 17.38 -10.43 -17.73
CA THR A 131 18.77 -9.95 -17.64
C THR A 131 18.87 -8.46 -17.91
N ALA A 132 18.16 -7.96 -18.93
CA ALA A 132 18.12 -6.53 -19.24
C ALA A 132 17.54 -5.73 -18.07
N LEU A 133 16.40 -6.16 -17.51
CA LEU A 133 15.75 -5.46 -16.41
C LEU A 133 16.52 -5.56 -15.09
N TYR A 134 17.14 -6.72 -14.80
CA TYR A 134 17.90 -6.96 -13.57
C TYR A 134 19.21 -6.15 -13.50
N ASN A 135 19.84 -5.93 -14.65
CA ASN A 135 21.06 -5.12 -14.76
C ASN A 135 20.77 -3.63 -15.00
N HIS A 136 19.52 -3.26 -15.29
CA HIS A 136 19.14 -1.87 -15.45
C HIS A 136 19.17 -1.17 -14.07
N PRO A 137 19.83 0.00 -13.94
CA PRO A 137 19.79 0.76 -12.70
C PRO A 137 18.36 1.18 -12.37
N VAL A 138 18.01 1.34 -11.10
CA VAL A 138 16.65 1.75 -10.75
C VAL A 138 16.32 3.10 -11.40
N PRO A 139 15.37 3.15 -12.34
CA PRO A 139 15.03 4.36 -13.08
C PRO A 139 14.35 5.37 -12.16
N LYS A 140 14.55 6.66 -12.46
CA LYS A 140 13.85 7.74 -11.76
C LYS A 140 12.37 7.73 -12.14
N ALA A 141 11.51 8.21 -11.24
CA ALA A 141 10.09 8.39 -11.52
C ALA A 141 9.87 9.18 -12.83
N ASN A 142 8.86 8.78 -13.60
CA ASN A 142 8.46 9.36 -14.88
C ASN A 142 9.52 9.26 -16.00
N SER A 143 10.55 8.42 -15.86
CA SER A 143 11.52 8.16 -16.93
C SER A 143 11.17 6.89 -17.73
N PRO A 144 11.37 6.89 -19.06
CA PRO A 144 11.14 5.72 -19.89
C PRO A 144 12.26 4.70 -19.69
N VAL A 145 11.88 3.43 -19.57
CA VAL A 145 12.77 2.27 -19.51
C VAL A 145 12.60 1.50 -20.80
N ASN A 146 13.62 1.52 -21.64
CA ASN A 146 13.64 0.75 -22.88
C ASN A 146 14.32 -0.59 -22.62
N LEU A 147 13.56 -1.67 -22.71
CA LEU A 147 14.08 -3.03 -22.74
C LEU A 147 14.41 -3.32 -24.21
N SER A 148 15.70 -3.42 -24.55
CA SER A 148 16.17 -3.75 -25.89
C SER A 148 16.00 -5.25 -26.15
N VAL A 149 14.76 -5.70 -26.33
CA VAL A 149 14.42 -7.10 -26.61
C VAL A 149 13.73 -7.18 -27.97
N ASN A 150 14.01 -8.25 -28.71
CA ASN A 150 13.61 -8.45 -30.11
C ASN A 150 12.09 -8.60 -30.36
N GLN A 151 11.22 -8.45 -29.35
CA GLN A 151 9.76 -8.52 -29.46
C GLN A 151 9.04 -7.52 -28.55
N GLU A 152 7.86 -7.09 -28.99
CA GLU A 152 7.05 -6.00 -28.42
C GLU A 152 6.53 -6.29 -27.00
N ILE A 153 6.93 -5.48 -26.02
CA ILE A 153 6.28 -5.41 -24.69
C ILE A 153 5.80 -3.96 -24.49
N PHE A 154 4.52 -3.71 -24.71
CA PHE A 154 3.93 -2.40 -24.44
C PHE A 154 3.45 -2.32 -22.99
N ILE A 155 4.16 -1.54 -22.17
CA ILE A 155 3.73 -1.23 -20.79
C ILE A 155 3.53 0.29 -20.71
N ALA A 156 2.52 0.80 -21.40
CA ALA A 156 2.13 2.21 -21.26
C ALA A 156 1.14 2.38 -20.09
N SER A 157 1.36 3.41 -19.28
CA SER A 157 0.28 4.17 -18.64
C SER A 157 -0.10 5.29 -19.62
N GLU A 158 -1.37 5.40 -20.01
CA GLU A 158 -1.83 6.11 -21.22
C GLU A 158 -1.56 7.63 -21.28
N GLN A 159 -0.95 8.25 -20.26
CA GLN A 159 -0.91 9.71 -20.15
C GLN A 159 0.25 10.44 -20.87
N VAL A 160 1.13 9.77 -21.62
CA VAL A 160 2.28 10.46 -22.30
C VAL A 160 2.35 10.24 -23.82
N LEU A 161 1.39 9.52 -24.41
CA LEU A 161 1.45 9.11 -25.83
C LEU A 161 1.13 10.19 -26.87
N ARG A 162 1.15 11.49 -26.54
CA ARG A 162 0.78 12.53 -27.52
C ARG A 162 1.92 13.16 -28.33
N ASP A 163 3.19 13.07 -27.92
CA ASP A 163 4.20 13.99 -28.49
C ASP A 163 5.51 13.41 -29.06
N GLN A 164 5.60 12.13 -29.48
CA GLN A 164 6.73 11.72 -30.36
C GLN A 164 6.39 10.64 -31.39
N PRO A 165 6.27 10.98 -32.68
CA PRO A 165 6.17 10.03 -33.78
C PRO A 165 7.54 9.83 -34.43
N SER A 166 8.38 8.86 -34.01
CA SER A 166 9.50 8.32 -34.83
C SER A 166 10.49 7.35 -34.12
N LEU A 167 10.07 6.45 -33.22
CA LEU A 167 10.99 5.40 -32.74
C LEU A 167 10.42 3.98 -32.92
N ALA A 168 11.26 3.12 -33.50
CA ALA A 168 11.03 1.70 -33.75
C ALA A 168 10.53 0.94 -32.51
N PRO A 169 9.74 -0.15 -32.68
CA PRO A 169 8.99 -0.79 -31.61
C PRO A 169 9.91 -1.57 -30.67
N HIS A 170 10.37 -0.91 -29.60
CA HIS A 170 11.10 -1.54 -28.49
C HIS A 170 10.17 -1.59 -27.28
N SER A 171 10.24 -2.67 -26.52
CA SER A 171 9.52 -2.81 -25.26
C SER A 171 9.87 -1.69 -24.28
N TYR A 172 8.91 -0.85 -23.89
CA TYR A 172 9.17 0.21 -22.91
C TYR A 172 8.06 0.37 -21.88
N PHE A 173 8.45 0.85 -20.70
CA PHE A 173 7.54 1.31 -19.65
C PHE A 173 8.01 2.62 -19.04
N ILE A 174 7.07 3.38 -18.46
CA ILE A 174 7.41 4.59 -17.70
C ILE A 174 7.45 4.20 -16.23
N ALA A 175 8.59 4.45 -15.57
CA ALA A 175 8.72 4.20 -14.14
C ALA A 175 7.68 5.05 -13.39
N PRO A 176 6.78 4.45 -12.60
CA PRO A 176 5.69 5.18 -11.97
C PRO A 176 6.19 6.10 -10.87
N ASP A 177 5.54 7.25 -10.73
CA ASP A 177 5.73 8.15 -9.60
C ASP A 177 4.94 7.65 -8.39
N VAL A 178 5.66 7.20 -7.37
CA VAL A 178 5.08 6.69 -6.11
C VAL A 178 4.65 7.81 -5.16
N THR A 179 4.90 9.08 -5.49
CA THR A 179 4.51 10.23 -4.66
C THR A 179 3.12 10.77 -4.99
N GLY A 180 2.61 10.48 -6.18
CA GLY A 180 1.28 10.87 -6.63
C GLY A 180 0.16 10.13 -5.90
N LEU A 181 -1.04 10.74 -5.88
CA LEU A 181 -2.23 10.06 -5.37
C LEU A 181 -2.64 8.93 -6.33
N PRO A 182 -3.04 7.75 -5.81
CA PRO A 182 -3.55 6.68 -6.66
C PRO A 182 -4.85 7.11 -7.35
N THR A 183 -4.95 6.81 -8.65
CA THR A 183 -6.12 7.13 -9.48
C THR A 183 -6.89 5.88 -9.90
N ILE A 184 -8.19 6.01 -10.14
CA ILE A 184 -9.06 4.97 -10.67
C ILE A 184 -9.36 5.28 -12.16
N PRO A 185 -9.16 4.34 -13.10
CA PRO A 185 -8.88 2.91 -12.91
C PRO A 185 -7.40 2.51 -12.93
N GLU A 186 -6.46 3.45 -13.00
CA GLU A 186 -5.05 3.16 -13.28
C GLU A 186 -4.40 2.34 -12.16
N SER A 187 -4.65 2.68 -10.90
CA SER A 187 -4.20 1.90 -9.74
C SER A 187 -5.12 0.71 -9.53
N ARG A 188 -4.62 -0.50 -9.77
CA ARG A 188 -5.41 -1.72 -9.66
C ARG A 188 -5.88 -1.98 -8.23
N ASN A 189 -5.04 -1.67 -7.24
CA ASN A 189 -5.36 -1.91 -5.83
C ASN A 189 -6.53 -1.03 -5.37
N LEU A 190 -6.48 0.28 -5.63
CA LEU A 190 -7.55 1.20 -5.23
C LEU A 190 -8.84 0.91 -5.99
N THR A 191 -8.73 0.63 -7.29
CA THR A 191 -9.87 0.30 -8.15
C THR A 191 -10.61 -0.94 -7.66
N GLU A 192 -9.89 -2.05 -7.45
CA GLU A 192 -10.49 -3.30 -6.97
C GLU A 192 -11.05 -3.14 -5.55
N TYR A 193 -10.37 -2.40 -4.66
CA TYR A 193 -10.88 -2.11 -3.32
C TYR A 193 -12.20 -1.32 -3.35
N PHE A 194 -12.26 -0.24 -4.15
CA PHE A 194 -13.44 0.60 -4.27
C PHE A 194 -14.64 -0.12 -4.92
N VAL A 195 -14.37 -1.06 -5.84
CA VAL A 195 -15.40 -1.87 -6.48
C VAL A 195 -15.91 -2.97 -5.55
N ALA A 196 -15.03 -3.58 -4.75
CA ALA A 196 -15.39 -4.74 -3.92
C ALA A 196 -15.98 -4.37 -2.56
N VAL A 197 -15.62 -3.23 -1.98
CA VAL A 197 -15.98 -2.86 -0.61
C VAL A 197 -16.94 -1.68 -0.59
N ASP A 198 -18.07 -1.86 0.09
CA ASP A 198 -19.07 -0.81 0.26
C ASP A 198 -18.51 0.42 0.98
N VAL A 199 -18.98 1.61 0.59
CA VAL A 199 -18.59 2.88 1.22
C VAL A 199 -18.73 2.85 2.75
N SER A 200 -19.76 2.17 3.29
CA SER A 200 -19.92 2.04 4.74
C SER A 200 -18.77 1.26 5.38
N ASN A 201 -18.37 0.13 4.77
CA ASN A 201 -17.28 -0.70 5.24
C ASN A 201 -15.92 -0.01 5.05
N MET A 202 -15.75 0.76 3.97
CA MET A 202 -14.54 1.56 3.77
C MET A 202 -14.33 2.57 4.92
N LEU A 203 -15.41 3.22 5.37
CA LEU A 203 -15.37 4.17 6.49
C LEU A 203 -15.05 3.46 7.81
N GLN A 204 -15.66 2.29 8.05
CA GLN A 204 -15.39 1.47 9.25
C GLN A 204 -13.95 0.98 9.29
N LEU A 205 -13.41 0.48 8.17
CA LEU A 205 -12.01 0.09 8.07
C LEU A 205 -11.08 1.27 8.32
N TYR A 206 -11.36 2.42 7.70
CA TYR A 206 -10.57 3.62 7.91
C TYR A 206 -10.58 4.06 9.38
N ALA A 207 -11.74 4.08 10.03
CA ALA A 207 -11.84 4.38 11.46
C ALA A 207 -11.08 3.37 12.32
N SER A 208 -11.17 2.07 12.01
CA SER A 208 -10.45 1.00 12.71
C SER A 208 -8.93 1.15 12.55
N MET A 209 -8.45 1.57 11.37
CA MET A 209 -7.03 1.84 11.14
C MET A 209 -6.54 3.06 11.93
N LEU A 210 -7.34 4.12 12.01
CA LEU A 210 -7.02 5.30 12.82
C LEU A 210 -6.94 5.01 14.31
N HIS A 211 -7.62 3.95 14.79
CA HIS A 211 -7.52 3.47 16.18
C HIS A 211 -6.48 2.35 16.34
N GLU A 212 -5.68 2.06 15.31
CA GLU A 212 -4.69 0.97 15.29
C GLU A 212 -5.29 -0.36 15.80
N ARG A 213 -6.48 -0.73 15.33
CA ARG A 213 -7.11 -2.01 15.69
C ARG A 213 -6.40 -3.20 15.04
N ARG A 214 -6.70 -4.39 15.56
CA ARG A 214 -6.39 -5.67 14.91
C ARG A 214 -7.43 -5.93 13.82
N ILE A 215 -7.03 -5.81 12.56
CA ILE A 215 -7.92 -5.87 11.40
C ILE A 215 -7.60 -7.12 10.57
N LEU A 216 -8.62 -7.94 10.37
CA LEU A 216 -8.60 -9.12 9.51
C LEU A 216 -9.54 -8.89 8.31
N ILE A 217 -9.01 -9.01 7.09
CA ILE A 217 -9.83 -8.98 5.87
C ILE A 217 -9.85 -10.38 5.27
N THR A 218 -11.04 -10.85 4.85
CA THR A 218 -11.21 -12.15 4.19
C THR A 218 -11.90 -12.00 2.84
N SER A 219 -11.44 -12.78 1.86
CA SER A 219 -12.06 -12.91 0.53
C SER A 219 -11.72 -14.26 -0.10
N SER A 220 -12.61 -14.72 -0.98
CA SER A 220 -12.44 -15.87 -1.86
C SER A 220 -11.49 -15.63 -3.03
N LYS A 221 -11.15 -14.38 -3.33
CA LYS A 221 -10.26 -14.01 -4.43
C LYS A 221 -9.00 -13.35 -3.87
N LEU A 222 -7.82 -13.92 -4.15
CA LEU A 222 -6.54 -13.33 -3.73
C LEU A 222 -6.29 -11.93 -4.31
N SER A 223 -6.76 -11.71 -5.54
CA SER A 223 -6.68 -10.39 -6.19
C SER A 223 -7.40 -9.33 -5.37
N THR A 224 -8.65 -9.59 -5.02
CA THR A 224 -9.49 -8.69 -4.23
C THR A 224 -8.95 -8.56 -2.82
N LEU A 225 -8.55 -9.67 -2.18
CA LEU A 225 -7.97 -9.68 -0.84
C LEU A 225 -6.78 -8.73 -0.71
N THR A 226 -5.74 -8.95 -1.53
CA THR A 226 -4.51 -8.14 -1.45
C THR A 226 -4.77 -6.70 -1.89
N ALA A 227 -5.60 -6.48 -2.90
CA ALA A 227 -6.01 -5.14 -3.32
C ALA A 227 -6.73 -4.38 -2.20
N CYS A 228 -7.61 -5.02 -1.44
CA CYS A 228 -8.27 -4.39 -0.29
C CYS A 228 -7.26 -3.98 0.77
N LEU A 229 -6.24 -4.80 1.09
CA LEU A 229 -5.21 -4.43 2.07
C LEU A 229 -4.30 -3.30 1.58
N HIS A 230 -3.82 -3.36 0.33
CA HIS A 230 -2.98 -2.30 -0.24
C HIS A 230 -3.77 -1.01 -0.42
N GLY A 231 -4.98 -1.10 -0.95
CA GLY A 231 -5.87 0.02 -1.23
C GLY A 231 -6.32 0.74 0.04
N SER A 232 -6.78 0.01 1.06
CA SER A 232 -7.19 0.61 2.34
C SER A 232 -6.02 1.26 3.08
N ALA A 233 -4.85 0.61 3.13
CA ALA A 233 -3.66 1.19 3.76
C ALA A 233 -3.16 2.46 3.04
N ALA A 234 -3.26 2.52 1.71
CA ALA A 234 -2.88 3.70 0.93
C ALA A 234 -3.71 4.94 1.24
N LEU A 235 -4.97 4.77 1.69
CA LEU A 235 -5.85 5.88 2.06
C LEU A 235 -5.48 6.55 3.41
N LEU A 236 -4.50 6.00 4.13
CA LEU A 236 -3.93 6.64 5.32
C LEU A 236 -2.93 7.74 4.98
N TYR A 237 -2.55 7.91 3.70
CA TYR A 237 -1.58 8.92 3.28
C TYR A 237 -1.93 10.31 3.84
N PRO A 238 -0.96 11.04 4.42
CA PRO A 238 0.50 10.83 4.38
C PRO A 238 1.04 9.90 5.48
N MET A 239 0.17 9.34 6.31
CA MET A 239 0.53 8.34 7.31
C MET A 239 0.58 6.97 6.66
N PHE A 240 1.34 6.05 7.27
CA PHE A 240 1.46 4.68 6.82
C PHE A 240 1.25 3.74 8.01
N TRP A 241 0.64 2.59 7.76
CA TRP A 241 0.50 1.54 8.77
C TRP A 241 1.87 1.04 9.26
N GLN A 242 2.16 1.19 10.55
CA GLN A 242 3.48 0.87 11.12
C GLN A 242 3.58 -0.55 11.69
N HIS A 243 2.46 -1.14 12.09
CA HIS A 243 2.44 -2.44 12.77
C HIS A 243 2.52 -3.62 11.80
N ILE A 244 2.16 -4.82 12.26
CA ILE A 244 2.15 -6.04 11.42
C ILE A 244 1.29 -5.79 10.18
N TYR A 245 1.87 -6.04 9.01
CA TYR A 245 1.23 -5.86 7.72
C TYR A 245 1.47 -7.09 6.85
N ILE A 246 0.42 -7.88 6.61
CA ILE A 246 0.50 -9.11 5.83
C ILE A 246 -0.70 -9.15 4.87
N PRO A 247 -0.54 -8.65 3.61
CA PRO A 247 -1.60 -8.60 2.60
C PRO A 247 -2.31 -9.93 2.36
N VAL A 248 -1.57 -11.04 2.51
CA VAL A 248 -2.12 -12.39 2.47
C VAL A 248 -1.28 -13.32 3.33
N LEU A 249 -1.92 -13.96 4.29
CA LEU A 249 -1.29 -14.84 5.28
C LEU A 249 -1.40 -16.31 4.85
N PRO A 250 -0.28 -17.01 4.63
CA PRO A 250 -0.31 -18.42 4.26
C PRO A 250 -0.70 -19.33 5.44
N PRO A 251 -1.15 -20.58 5.18
CA PRO A 251 -1.72 -21.47 6.19
C PRO A 251 -0.79 -21.82 7.37
N HIS A 252 0.53 -21.79 7.16
CA HIS A 252 1.53 -22.11 8.18
C HIS A 252 1.80 -20.95 9.15
N LEU A 253 1.31 -19.74 8.84
CA LEU A 253 1.48 -18.55 9.66
C LEU A 253 0.17 -18.10 10.32
N LEU A 254 -0.89 -18.92 10.31
CA LEU A 254 -2.20 -18.55 10.90
C LEU A 254 -2.14 -18.24 12.40
N ASP A 255 -1.09 -18.68 13.10
CA ASP A 255 -0.85 -18.34 14.51
C ASP A 255 -0.59 -16.84 14.71
N TYR A 256 -0.11 -16.13 13.68
CA TYR A 256 0.09 -14.68 13.73
C TYR A 256 -1.20 -13.89 13.89
N CYS A 257 -2.37 -14.46 13.57
CA CYS A 257 -3.65 -13.82 13.87
C CYS A 257 -3.89 -13.66 15.38
N CYS A 258 -3.19 -14.43 16.23
CA CYS A 258 -3.31 -14.33 17.69
C CYS A 258 -2.40 -13.24 18.29
N ALA A 259 -1.71 -12.46 17.45
CA ALA A 259 -0.84 -11.37 17.87
C ALA A 259 -1.63 -10.34 18.70
N PRO A 260 -1.19 -9.98 19.93
CA PRO A 260 -1.84 -8.96 20.75
C PRO A 260 -1.64 -7.52 20.23
N MET A 261 -0.58 -7.27 19.44
CA MET A 261 -0.30 -5.97 18.83
C MET A 261 -1.26 -5.69 17.66
N PRO A 262 -1.46 -4.42 17.28
CA PRO A 262 -2.21 -4.07 16.08
C PRO A 262 -1.67 -4.80 14.85
N TYR A 263 -2.57 -5.18 13.95
CA TYR A 263 -2.19 -5.80 12.70
C TYR A 263 -3.20 -5.50 11.60
N LEU A 264 -2.73 -5.56 10.36
CA LEU A 264 -3.57 -5.56 9.16
C LEU A 264 -3.21 -6.81 8.35
N ILE A 265 -4.08 -7.81 8.42
CA ILE A 265 -3.82 -9.15 7.88
C ILE A 265 -4.95 -9.58 6.93
N GLY A 266 -4.57 -10.11 5.78
CA GLY A 266 -5.48 -10.72 4.82
C GLY A 266 -5.45 -12.24 4.93
N VAL A 267 -6.62 -12.89 4.99
CA VAL A 267 -6.73 -14.34 5.02
C VAL A 267 -7.68 -14.80 3.93
N HIS A 268 -7.27 -15.79 3.13
CA HIS A 268 -8.17 -16.37 2.13
C HIS A 268 -9.36 -17.06 2.81
N SER A 269 -10.57 -16.96 2.24
CA SER A 269 -11.80 -17.47 2.86
C SER A 269 -11.75 -18.97 3.19
N SER A 270 -10.97 -19.78 2.46
CA SER A 270 -10.78 -21.20 2.78
C SER A 270 -10.05 -21.48 4.11
N LEU A 271 -9.42 -20.47 4.70
CA LEU A 271 -8.70 -20.55 5.98
C LEU A 271 -9.45 -19.89 7.14
N ILE A 272 -10.55 -19.16 6.88
CA ILE A 272 -11.26 -18.37 7.91
C ILE A 272 -11.79 -19.24 9.06
N GLU A 273 -12.28 -20.44 8.78
CA GLU A 273 -12.77 -21.38 9.80
C GLU A 273 -11.64 -21.78 10.77
N ARG A 274 -10.41 -21.99 10.25
CA ARG A 274 -9.25 -22.29 11.10
C ARG A 274 -8.85 -21.09 11.97
N VAL A 275 -9.09 -19.87 11.47
CA VAL A 275 -8.82 -18.64 12.20
C VAL A 275 -9.88 -18.42 13.28
N ARG A 276 -11.16 -18.65 12.98
CA ARG A 276 -12.27 -18.56 13.96
C ARG A 276 -12.19 -19.60 15.08
N ASN A 277 -11.61 -20.77 14.79
CA ASN A 277 -11.33 -21.77 15.82
C ASN A 277 -10.22 -21.35 16.81
N LYS A 278 -9.49 -20.27 16.51
CA LYS A 278 -8.57 -19.63 17.46
C LYS A 278 -9.35 -18.62 18.28
N SER A 279 -9.04 -18.49 19.56
CA SER A 279 -9.62 -17.49 20.46
C SER A 279 -9.13 -16.09 20.07
N LEU A 280 -9.71 -15.51 19.03
CA LEU A 280 -9.49 -14.14 18.63
C LEU A 280 -10.38 -13.22 19.46
N GLU A 281 -9.77 -12.50 20.39
CA GLU A 281 -10.44 -11.45 21.13
C GLU A 281 -10.20 -10.12 20.42
N ASP A 282 -11.20 -9.24 20.37
CA ASP A 282 -11.02 -7.83 20.01
C ASP A 282 -10.37 -7.60 18.62
N VAL A 283 -10.92 -8.27 17.60
CA VAL A 283 -10.50 -8.19 16.19
C VAL A 283 -11.65 -7.66 15.33
N VAL A 284 -11.35 -6.70 14.46
CA VAL A 284 -12.26 -6.23 13.41
C VAL A 284 -12.13 -7.14 12.20
N MET A 285 -13.22 -7.80 11.80
CA MET A 285 -13.23 -8.74 10.68
C MET A 285 -14.12 -8.21 9.55
N LEU A 286 -13.55 -8.02 8.35
CA LEU A 286 -14.30 -7.71 7.13
C LEU A 286 -14.31 -8.93 6.20
N ASN A 287 -15.50 -9.45 5.91
CA ASN A 287 -15.69 -10.37 4.79
C ASN A 287 -16.09 -9.59 3.53
N VAL A 288 -15.17 -9.52 2.57
CA VAL A 288 -15.36 -8.77 1.32
C VAL A 288 -16.35 -9.47 0.38
N ASP A 289 -16.47 -10.81 0.45
CA ASP A 289 -17.39 -11.54 -0.42
C ASP A 289 -18.86 -11.23 -0.09
N THR A 290 -19.17 -10.95 1.19
CA THR A 290 -20.52 -10.65 1.69
C THR A 290 -20.69 -9.20 2.12
N ASN A 291 -19.64 -8.38 2.06
CA ASN A 291 -19.61 -7.02 2.61
C ASN A 291 -20.09 -6.94 4.09
N THR A 292 -19.83 -7.99 4.88
CA THR A 292 -20.17 -8.02 6.31
C THR A 292 -18.95 -7.70 7.15
N LEU A 293 -19.06 -6.65 7.97
CA LEU A 293 -18.05 -6.23 8.92
C LEU A 293 -18.50 -6.54 10.35
N GLU A 294 -17.70 -7.31 11.08
CA GLU A 294 -17.88 -7.67 12.47
C GLU A 294 -16.84 -6.88 13.29
N SER A 295 -17.29 -6.01 14.19
CA SER A 295 -16.41 -5.22 15.06
C SER A 295 -17.01 -5.16 16.46
N PRO A 296 -16.21 -5.41 17.52
CA PRO A 296 -16.63 -5.16 18.90
C PRO A 296 -16.53 -3.66 19.27
N PHE A 297 -15.96 -2.83 18.39
CA PHE A 297 -15.71 -1.41 18.62
C PHE A 297 -16.64 -0.51 17.81
N HIS A 298 -16.94 0.66 18.39
CA HIS A 298 -17.69 1.76 17.76
C HIS A 298 -16.76 2.88 17.26
N ASP A 299 -15.68 2.50 16.57
CA ASP A 299 -14.59 3.43 16.21
C ASP A 299 -15.04 4.56 15.28
N LEU A 300 -15.98 4.30 14.37
CA LEU A 300 -16.50 5.32 13.46
C LEU A 300 -17.26 6.43 14.21
N ASP A 301 -17.91 6.10 15.33
CA ASP A 301 -18.68 7.05 16.13
C ASP A 301 -17.76 8.00 16.92
N ASN A 302 -16.50 7.60 17.13
CA ASN A 302 -15.47 8.43 17.76
C ASN A 302 -14.88 9.47 16.80
N LEU A 303 -15.16 9.38 15.50
CA LEU A 303 -14.70 10.35 14.51
C LEU A 303 -15.68 11.54 14.40
N PRO A 304 -15.18 12.77 14.14
CA PRO A 304 -16.03 13.94 13.94
C PRO A 304 -17.05 13.72 12.82
N SER A 305 -18.33 13.87 13.15
CA SER A 305 -19.44 13.57 12.24
C SER A 305 -19.44 14.44 10.98
N ASP A 306 -18.94 15.67 11.07
CA ASP A 306 -18.76 16.57 9.94
C ASP A 306 -17.74 16.02 8.93
N VAL A 307 -16.61 15.49 9.41
CA VAL A 307 -15.60 14.86 8.56
C VAL A 307 -16.13 13.57 7.93
N VAL A 308 -16.75 12.70 8.74
CA VAL A 308 -17.31 11.42 8.26
C VAL A 308 -18.42 11.65 7.24
N SER A 309 -19.33 12.58 7.49
CA SER A 309 -20.44 12.90 6.58
C SER A 309 -19.94 13.52 5.27
N ALA A 310 -18.95 14.42 5.32
CA ALA A 310 -18.33 14.99 4.12
C ALA A 310 -17.63 13.91 3.27
N LEU A 311 -16.86 13.02 3.91
CA LEU A 311 -16.20 11.90 3.26
C LEU A 311 -17.22 10.95 2.61
N LYS A 312 -18.23 10.52 3.37
CA LYS A 312 -19.31 9.66 2.88
C LYS A 312 -20.06 10.29 1.71
N ALA A 313 -20.34 11.59 1.77
CA ALA A 313 -21.01 12.31 0.70
C ALA A 313 -20.16 12.41 -0.56
N LYS A 314 -18.83 12.55 -0.44
CA LYS A 314 -17.90 12.53 -1.57
C LYS A 314 -17.84 11.14 -2.21
N LEU A 315 -17.64 10.08 -1.42
CA LEU A 315 -17.52 8.71 -1.94
C LEU A 315 -18.77 8.21 -2.66
N LYS A 316 -19.96 8.72 -2.30
CA LYS A 316 -21.22 8.40 -2.99
C LYS A 316 -21.42 9.12 -4.32
N LYS A 317 -20.63 10.15 -4.65
CA LYS A 317 -20.76 10.88 -5.91
C LYS A 317 -20.10 10.11 -7.04
N GLN A 318 -20.80 9.94 -8.16
CA GLN A 318 -20.27 9.26 -9.35
C GLN A 318 -19.00 9.92 -9.89
N SER A 319 -18.87 11.26 -9.79
CA SER A 319 -17.67 11.98 -10.20
C SER A 319 -16.42 11.68 -9.37
N THR A 320 -16.58 11.04 -8.20
CA THR A 320 -15.47 10.64 -7.32
C THR A 320 -14.95 9.25 -7.66
N ALA A 321 -15.69 8.46 -8.45
CA ALA A 321 -15.33 7.10 -8.83
C ALA A 321 -14.24 7.00 -9.91
N THR A 322 -13.80 8.13 -10.49
CA THR A 322 -12.75 8.18 -11.51
C THR A 322 -11.67 9.20 -11.14
N GLY A 323 -10.46 9.02 -11.68
CA GLY A 323 -9.30 9.85 -11.38
C GLY A 323 -8.86 9.70 -9.92
N ASP A 324 -8.38 10.78 -9.32
CA ASP A 324 -7.90 10.82 -7.92
C ASP A 324 -9.01 11.05 -6.89
N GLY A 325 -10.28 11.05 -7.30
CA GLY A 325 -11.40 11.50 -6.46
C GLY A 325 -11.52 10.76 -5.13
N VAL A 326 -11.41 9.43 -5.14
CA VAL A 326 -11.45 8.61 -3.91
C VAL A 326 -10.26 8.94 -3.00
N ALA A 327 -9.04 8.89 -3.53
CA ALA A 327 -7.83 9.17 -2.75
C ALA A 327 -7.84 10.59 -2.17
N ARG A 328 -8.25 11.59 -2.96
CA ARG A 328 -8.40 12.98 -2.54
C ARG A 328 -9.47 13.18 -1.46
N ALA A 329 -10.57 12.42 -1.51
CA ALA A 329 -11.59 12.47 -0.47
C ALA A 329 -11.03 12.03 0.90
N PHE A 330 -10.27 10.93 0.93
CA PHE A 330 -9.59 10.46 2.14
C PHE A 330 -8.45 11.40 2.56
N LEU A 331 -7.68 11.94 1.62
CA LEU A 331 -6.65 12.95 1.90
C LEU A 331 -7.24 14.17 2.61
N ARG A 332 -8.40 14.64 2.15
CA ARG A 332 -9.10 15.76 2.78
C ARG A 332 -9.62 15.41 4.18
N ALA A 333 -10.06 14.17 4.39
CA ALA A 333 -10.41 13.69 5.72
C ALA A 333 -9.18 13.66 6.65
N GLN A 334 -8.06 13.12 6.18
CA GLN A 334 -6.78 13.14 6.88
C GLN A 334 -6.36 14.58 7.24
N ALA A 335 -6.46 15.52 6.29
CA ALA A 335 -6.13 16.92 6.53
C ALA A 335 -7.07 17.59 7.54
N ALA A 336 -8.36 17.25 7.53
CA ALA A 336 -9.32 17.76 8.50
C ALA A 336 -9.08 17.21 9.93
N LEU A 337 -8.65 15.96 10.06
CA LEU A 337 -8.39 15.30 11.34
C LEU A 337 -7.03 15.70 11.94
N PHE A 338 -6.00 15.75 11.11
CA PHE A 338 -4.62 15.90 11.57
C PHE A 338 -3.96 17.22 11.16
N GLY A 339 -4.59 18.06 10.33
CA GLY A 339 -4.00 19.30 9.81
C GLY A 339 -3.63 20.34 10.87
N CYS A 340 -4.28 20.30 12.03
CA CYS A 340 -3.95 21.16 13.17
C CYS A 340 -2.55 20.88 13.76
N TYR A 341 -1.85 19.82 13.34
CA TYR A 341 -0.48 19.55 13.75
C TYR A 341 0.46 20.73 13.46
N ARG A 342 0.21 21.50 12.39
CA ARG A 342 0.99 22.71 12.06
C ARG A 342 0.94 23.74 13.20
N ASP A 343 -0.22 23.89 13.83
CA ASP A 343 -0.45 24.84 14.92
C ASP A 343 0.26 24.41 16.22
N ALA A 344 0.66 23.15 16.32
CA ALA A 344 1.36 22.56 17.45
C ALA A 344 2.90 22.68 17.36
N LEU A 345 3.44 23.03 16.19
CA LEU A 345 4.88 23.23 15.98
C LEU A 345 5.36 24.48 16.75
N ARG A 346 6.45 24.33 17.49
CA ARG A 346 7.09 25.42 18.24
C ARG A 346 8.58 25.45 17.96
N TYR A 347 9.11 26.66 17.80
CA TYR A 347 10.54 26.91 17.68
C TYR A 347 11.15 27.03 19.06
N LYS A 348 12.07 26.13 19.42
CA LYS A 348 12.85 26.19 20.66
C LYS A 348 14.28 26.65 20.35
N PRO A 349 14.78 27.70 21.01
CA PRO A 349 16.19 28.06 20.93
C PRO A 349 17.00 27.03 21.73
N VAL A 350 17.97 26.37 21.07
CA VAL A 350 18.92 25.47 21.75
C VAL A 350 20.07 26.31 22.30
N SER A 351 20.47 26.07 23.56
CA SER A 351 21.49 26.87 24.23
C SER A 351 22.91 26.38 23.93
N LEU A 352 23.74 27.31 23.38
CA LEU A 352 25.20 27.32 23.17
C LEU A 352 25.79 26.60 21.92
N PRO A 353 26.87 27.13 21.30
CA PRO A 353 27.31 28.53 21.18
C PRO A 353 26.78 29.21 19.89
N CYS A 354 25.95 28.52 19.11
CA CYS A 354 25.25 29.06 17.95
C CYS A 354 23.75 28.92 18.23
N VAL A 355 22.97 29.99 18.07
CA VAL A 355 21.51 29.93 18.23
C VAL A 355 20.94 29.03 17.13
N ALA A 356 20.86 27.73 17.39
CA ALA A 356 20.18 26.78 16.54
C ALA A 356 18.71 26.75 16.99
N ILE A 357 17.81 26.97 16.04
CA ILE A 357 16.38 26.87 16.27
C ILE A 357 15.99 25.42 15.96
N SER A 358 15.52 24.68 16.96
CA SER A 358 14.94 23.35 16.77
C SER A 358 13.41 23.44 16.79
N ILE A 359 12.73 22.78 15.87
CA ILE A 359 11.27 22.68 15.88
C ILE A 359 10.88 21.46 16.70
N CYS A 360 9.93 21.64 17.63
CA CYS A 360 9.38 20.59 18.48
C CYS A 360 7.86 20.68 18.51
N MET A 361 7.19 19.56 18.82
CA MET A 361 5.76 19.53 19.09
C MET A 361 5.48 19.76 20.58
N THR A 362 4.33 20.37 20.88
CA THR A 362 3.83 20.49 22.25
C THR A 362 2.72 19.47 22.50
N GLU A 363 2.88 18.63 23.53
CA GLU A 363 1.93 17.55 23.88
C GLU A 363 0.50 18.06 24.13
N ASN A 364 0.36 19.32 24.55
CA ASN A 364 -0.92 19.94 24.92
C ASN A 364 -1.70 20.59 23.76
N ALA A 365 -1.21 20.54 22.51
CA ALA A 365 -1.80 21.29 21.40
C ALA A 365 -2.90 20.52 20.63
N PHE A 366 -2.83 19.18 20.55
CA PHE A 366 -3.86 18.39 19.87
C PHE A 366 -5.22 18.45 20.59
N GLY A 367 -5.23 18.55 21.92
CA GLY A 367 -6.44 18.45 22.73
C GLY A 367 -7.26 19.73 22.92
N LYS A 368 -6.78 20.90 22.45
CA LYS A 368 -7.43 22.19 22.77
C LYS A 368 -8.24 22.83 21.63
N HIS A 369 -8.07 22.38 20.38
CA HIS A 369 -8.51 23.19 19.22
C HIS A 369 -9.75 22.72 18.46
N ARG A 370 -10.38 21.60 18.83
CA ARG A 370 -11.68 21.19 18.25
C ARG A 370 -12.41 20.24 19.21
N ASN A 371 -13.73 20.41 19.29
CA ASN A 371 -14.67 19.72 20.20
C ASN A 371 -14.15 18.36 20.69
N GLY A 372 -13.99 18.27 22.02
CA GLY A 372 -13.44 17.12 22.72
C GLY A 372 -14.06 15.80 22.31
N ASN A 373 -13.19 14.79 22.25
CA ASN A 373 -13.38 13.35 21.94
C ASN A 373 -12.60 12.85 20.72
N LEU A 374 -11.82 13.68 20.02
CA LEU A 374 -10.97 13.17 18.93
C LEU A 374 -9.76 12.41 19.49
N LEU A 375 -9.94 11.09 19.63
CA LEU A 375 -8.93 10.10 20.03
C LEU A 375 -8.39 10.38 21.44
N GLU A 376 -8.16 9.36 22.27
CA GLU A 376 -7.28 9.55 23.43
C GLU A 376 -5.90 9.93 22.90
N SER A 377 -5.63 11.24 22.77
CA SER A 377 -4.42 11.89 22.26
C SER A 377 -3.84 11.27 20.97
N PRO A 378 -3.89 11.95 19.80
CA PRO A 378 -3.14 11.57 18.60
C PRO A 378 -1.64 11.31 18.83
N ALA A 379 -1.10 11.78 19.95
CA ALA A 379 0.25 11.47 20.44
C ALA A 379 0.45 10.00 20.87
N VAL A 380 -0.59 9.16 20.90
CA VAL A 380 -0.53 7.74 21.28
C VAL A 380 -0.43 6.81 20.07
N LEU A 381 -0.91 7.24 18.90
CA LEU A 381 -0.93 6.40 17.70
C LEU A 381 0.46 6.40 17.03
N ILE A 382 1.05 5.21 16.84
CA ILE A 382 2.40 5.07 16.29
C ILE A 382 2.49 5.65 14.88
N SER A 383 1.43 5.47 14.07
CA SER A 383 1.36 6.00 12.70
C SER A 383 1.41 7.54 12.67
N SER A 384 0.82 8.19 13.68
CA SER A 384 0.86 9.65 13.83
C SER A 384 2.23 10.10 14.35
N VAL A 385 2.81 9.41 15.33
CA VAL A 385 4.14 9.71 15.87
C VAL A 385 5.21 9.65 14.76
N GLN A 386 5.22 8.58 13.97
CA GLN A 386 6.16 8.42 12.85
C GLN A 386 5.99 9.51 11.77
N PHE A 387 4.75 9.92 11.49
CA PHE A 387 4.49 11.03 10.59
C PHE A 387 5.08 12.34 11.13
N ILE A 388 4.83 12.66 12.39
CA ILE A 388 5.32 13.87 13.05
C ILE A 388 6.85 13.89 13.13
N ASP A 389 7.48 12.81 13.60
CA ASP A 389 8.93 12.71 13.69
C ASP A 389 9.60 12.86 12.33
N GLY A 390 9.02 12.25 11.28
CA GLY A 390 9.48 12.41 9.90
C GLY A 390 9.39 13.86 9.41
N ARG A 391 8.32 14.60 9.75
CA ARG A 391 8.18 16.02 9.42
C ARG A 391 9.20 16.87 10.19
N LEU A 392 9.35 16.63 11.50
CA LEU A 392 10.31 17.34 12.36
C LEU A 392 11.75 17.15 11.87
N ALA A 393 12.13 15.93 11.50
CA ALA A 393 13.47 15.64 10.97
C ALA A 393 13.77 16.44 9.69
N LYS A 394 12.81 16.53 8.76
CA LYS A 394 12.95 17.34 7.53
C LYS A 394 13.14 18.82 7.85
N LEU A 395 12.28 19.38 8.71
CA LEU A 395 12.35 20.80 9.08
C LEU A 395 13.63 21.15 9.83
N ASN A 396 14.05 20.30 10.77
CA ASN A 396 15.30 20.47 11.53
C ASN A 396 16.54 20.33 10.65
N ALA A 397 16.45 19.58 9.54
CA ALA A 397 17.51 19.52 8.51
C ALA A 397 17.49 20.72 7.54
N GLY A 398 16.60 21.71 7.75
CA GLY A 398 16.43 22.85 6.83
C GLY A 398 15.78 22.47 5.50
N LYS A 399 15.25 21.26 5.37
CA LYS A 399 14.54 20.80 4.18
C LYS A 399 13.06 21.14 4.32
N GLY A 400 12.55 22.02 3.47
CA GLY A 400 11.12 22.20 3.30
C GLY A 400 10.46 20.92 2.76
N PHE A 401 9.14 20.83 2.89
CA PHE A 401 8.34 19.79 2.24
C PHE A 401 7.09 20.44 1.63
N SER A 402 6.71 19.96 0.45
CA SER A 402 5.46 20.31 -0.23
C SER A 402 4.93 19.03 -0.85
N ASP A 403 3.81 18.55 -0.34
CA ASP A 403 3.13 17.37 -0.85
C ASP A 403 1.61 17.60 -0.81
N ALA A 404 0.87 16.68 -1.43
CA ALA A 404 -0.57 16.81 -1.60
C ALA A 404 -1.31 17.04 -0.26
N PHE A 405 -0.80 16.47 0.84
CA PHE A 405 -1.39 16.69 2.16
C PHE A 405 -1.21 18.12 2.65
N GLU A 406 -0.03 18.70 2.48
CA GLU A 406 0.22 20.10 2.85
C GLU A 406 -0.57 21.10 2.00
N GLU A 407 -0.79 20.78 0.72
CA GLU A 407 -1.64 21.56 -0.17
C GLU A 407 -3.11 21.49 0.26
N GLU A 408 -3.60 20.30 0.66
CA GLU A 408 -4.97 20.12 1.14
C GLU A 408 -5.21 20.82 2.49
N ILE A 409 -4.22 20.86 3.39
CA ILE A 409 -4.31 21.67 4.63
C ILE A 409 -4.50 23.15 4.30
N THR A 410 -3.68 23.66 3.37
CA THR A 410 -3.65 25.08 3.02
C THR A 410 -4.93 25.50 2.29
N SER A 411 -5.35 24.72 1.30
CA SER A 411 -6.58 24.99 0.53
C SER A 411 -7.86 24.75 1.33
N GLY A 412 -7.84 23.79 2.26
CA GLY A 412 -8.96 23.46 3.13
C GLY A 412 -9.10 24.35 4.36
N GLY A 413 -8.11 25.20 4.66
CA GLY A 413 -8.10 26.06 5.85
C GLY A 413 -8.04 25.26 7.16
N PHE A 414 -7.39 24.09 7.16
CA PHE A 414 -7.34 23.18 8.30
C PHE A 414 -6.23 23.51 9.31
N SER A 415 -5.43 24.55 9.05
CA SER A 415 -4.49 25.16 10.00
C SER A 415 -5.02 26.53 10.45
N GLY A 416 -5.00 26.81 11.75
CA GLY A 416 -5.58 28.01 12.38
C GLY A 416 -4.88 29.34 12.12
N GLY A 417 -4.00 29.43 11.13
CA GLY A 417 -3.21 30.63 10.85
C GLY A 417 -3.99 31.75 10.18
N LYS A 418 -4.73 32.56 10.96
CA LYS A 418 -4.56 34.01 10.80
C LYS A 418 -3.13 34.28 11.23
N ALA A 419 -2.25 34.59 10.28
CA ALA A 419 -0.97 35.15 10.64
C ALA A 419 -1.25 36.46 11.40
N ASP A 420 -0.99 36.45 12.71
CA ASP A 420 -0.77 37.69 13.45
C ASP A 420 0.47 38.33 12.84
N VAL A 421 0.25 39.22 11.87
CA VAL A 421 1.23 40.21 11.45
C VAL A 421 1.36 41.18 12.62
N PRO A 422 2.53 41.31 13.26
CA PRO A 422 2.70 42.29 14.31
C PRO A 422 2.76 43.69 13.66
N GLY A 423 1.69 44.46 13.86
CA GLY A 423 1.72 45.93 13.80
C GLY A 423 1.46 46.58 12.45
N GLU A 424 0.21 46.91 12.18
CA GLU A 424 -0.11 48.22 11.60
C GLU A 424 -1.06 48.94 12.54
N ASP A 425 -0.54 50.01 13.15
CA ASP A 425 -1.25 50.98 13.97
C ASP A 425 -2.33 51.69 13.13
N PRO A 426 -3.63 51.66 13.49
CA PRO A 426 -4.64 52.40 12.76
C PRO A 426 -4.75 53.81 13.34
N THR A 427 -3.67 54.59 13.35
CA THR A 427 -3.74 56.05 13.56
C THR A 427 -2.57 56.78 12.89
N SER A 428 -2.64 56.98 11.56
CA SER A 428 -2.03 58.17 10.97
C SER A 428 -2.66 58.55 9.62
N ARG A 429 -3.28 59.73 9.65
CA ARG A 429 -3.81 60.59 8.57
C ARG A 429 -5.25 60.36 8.13
#